data_AF-A0AA36BTE3-F1
#
_entry.id   AF-A0AA36BTE3-F1
#
_cell.length_a   1.000
_cell.length_b   1.000
_cell.length_c   1.000
_cell.angle_alpha   90.00
_cell.angle_beta   90.00
_cell.angle_gamma   90.00
#
_symmetry.space_group_name_H-M   'P 1'
#
loop_
_entity.id
_entity.type
_entity.pdbx_description
1 polymer ?
#
loop_
_entity_poly.entity_id
_entity_poly.type
_entity_poly.pdbx_seq_one_letter_code
_entity_poly.pdbx_strand_id
1 'polypeptide(L)'
;MNALQKEFKDFHILGFPCNQFWLQEPGANGTEILNCLANVRPGKGFKPNFPLFQKTDVNGKKENGLFTYLKSYCPSPKQDFAFVERLHYKPMSANDIRWNFEKFLINRKGKPVMRFATAVLPDEIRPYIVHLLEEKEEF
;
A
#
# COMPACT_ATOMS: atom_id res chain seq x y z
N MET A 1 6.32 -2.84 8.62
CA MET A 1 4.89 -3.20 8.64
C MET A 1 4.57 -4.15 9.79
N ASN A 2 5.10 -5.37 9.86
CA ASN A 2 4.78 -6.28 11.00
C ASN A 2 5.00 -5.66 12.39
N ALA A 3 6.10 -4.92 12.57
CA ALA A 3 6.39 -4.24 13.83
C ALA A 3 5.30 -3.22 14.20
N LEU A 4 4.93 -2.33 13.27
CA LEU A 4 3.85 -1.35 13.47
C LEU A 4 2.50 -2.01 13.78
N GLN A 5 2.13 -3.06 13.04
CA GLN A 5 0.87 -3.79 13.30
C GLN A 5 0.83 -4.41 14.69
N LYS A 6 1.99 -4.84 15.22
CA LYS A 6 2.08 -5.42 16.56
C LYS A 6 2.02 -4.36 17.65
N GLU A 7 2.56 -3.18 17.37
CA GLU A 7 2.67 -2.07 18.32
C GLU A 7 1.32 -1.42 18.60
N PHE A 8 0.55 -1.12 17.56
CA PHE A 8 -0.71 -0.39 17.68
C PHE A 8 -1.89 -1.33 17.53
N LYS A 9 -2.66 -1.52 18.60
CA LYS A 9 -3.84 -2.42 18.61
C LYS A 9 -5.00 -1.88 17.77
N ASP A 10 -5.26 -0.57 17.84
CA ASP A 10 -6.35 0.11 17.15
C ASP A 10 -5.95 0.65 15.76
N PHE A 11 -4.91 0.07 15.18
CA PHE A 11 -4.41 0.39 13.85
C PHE A 11 -4.27 -0.90 13.05
N HIS A 12 -4.73 -0.86 11.80
CA HIS A 12 -4.72 -2.02 10.92
C HIS A 12 -4.01 -1.72 9.61
N ILE A 13 -3.06 -2.57 9.27
CA ILE A 13 -2.39 -2.59 7.98
C ILE A 13 -3.18 -3.51 7.05
N LEU A 14 -3.37 -3.07 5.80
CA LEU A 14 -3.99 -3.85 4.73
C LEU A 14 -2.99 -3.95 3.58
N GLY A 15 -2.63 -5.16 3.15
CA GLY A 15 -1.69 -5.36 2.05
C GLY A 15 -2.38 -5.77 0.76
N PHE A 16 -2.09 -5.07 -0.33
CA PHE A 16 -2.66 -5.33 -1.66
C PHE A 16 -1.55 -5.69 -2.64
N PRO A 17 -1.33 -6.99 -2.91
CA PRO A 17 -0.38 -7.42 -3.93
C PRO A 17 -0.76 -6.83 -5.30
N CYS A 18 0.22 -6.38 -6.07
CA CYS A 18 0.01 -5.76 -7.37
C CYS A 18 1.20 -6.07 -8.29
N ASN A 19 0.93 -6.44 -9.54
CA ASN A 19 1.99 -6.82 -10.50
C ASN A 19 2.29 -5.73 -11.53
N GLN A 20 1.74 -4.52 -11.40
CA GLN A 20 1.85 -3.45 -12.40
C GLN A 20 3.23 -2.79 -12.47
N PHE A 21 4.06 -2.96 -11.44
CA PHE A 21 5.35 -2.29 -11.28
C PHE A 21 6.49 -3.28 -11.50
N TRP A 22 7.06 -3.28 -12.70
CA TRP A 22 8.11 -4.19 -13.19
C TRP A 22 7.84 -5.67 -12.91
N LEU A 23 6.57 -6.08 -12.94
CA LEU A 23 6.16 -7.47 -12.74
C LEU A 23 6.75 -8.11 -11.46
N GLN A 24 6.90 -7.32 -10.39
CA GLN A 24 7.56 -7.76 -9.14
C GLN A 24 6.70 -8.65 -8.24
N GLU A 25 5.45 -8.92 -8.61
CA GLU A 25 4.51 -9.81 -7.91
C GLU A 25 3.97 -10.91 -8.87
N PRO A 26 4.86 -11.78 -9.39
CA PRO A 26 4.51 -12.75 -10.43
C PRO A 26 3.64 -13.90 -9.95
N GLY A 27 3.56 -14.15 -8.63
CA GLY A 27 2.79 -15.26 -8.06
C GLY A 27 1.34 -15.28 -8.56
N ALA A 28 0.89 -16.42 -9.06
CA ALA A 28 -0.42 -16.61 -9.68
C ALA A 28 -1.57 -16.49 -8.69
N ASN A 29 -1.35 -16.88 -7.43
CA ASN A 29 -2.37 -16.88 -6.38
C ASN A 29 -1.76 -16.54 -5.00
N GLY A 30 -2.63 -16.40 -3.99
CA GLY A 30 -2.23 -16.06 -2.62
C GLY A 30 -1.24 -17.05 -1.99
N THR A 31 -1.34 -18.34 -2.32
CA THR A 31 -0.44 -19.38 -1.79
C THR A 31 0.99 -19.15 -2.27
N GLU A 32 1.19 -18.88 -3.56
CA GLU A 32 2.52 -18.60 -4.10
C GLU A 32 3.12 -17.31 -3.52
N ILE A 33 2.31 -16.27 -3.34
CA ILE A 33 2.75 -15.02 -2.72
C ILE A 33 3.22 -15.28 -1.29
N LEU A 34 2.41 -15.98 -0.48
CA LEU A 34 2.78 -16.32 0.90
C LEU A 34 4.00 -17.24 0.98
N ASN A 35 4.13 -18.19 0.07
CA ASN A 35 5.31 -19.06 -0.03
C ASN A 35 6.58 -18.26 -0.39
N CYS A 36 6.48 -17.29 -1.30
CA CYS A 36 7.59 -16.41 -1.64
C CYS A 36 8.04 -15.60 -0.41
N LEU A 37 7.09 -15.02 0.32
CA LEU A 37 7.37 -14.27 1.55
C LEU A 37 8.04 -15.15 2.62
N ALA A 38 7.56 -16.37 2.82
CA ALA A 38 8.07 -17.29 3.84
C ALA A 38 9.42 -17.92 3.47
N ASN A 39 9.64 -18.24 2.20
CA ASN A 39 10.76 -19.10 1.79
C ASN A 39 11.81 -18.41 0.92
N VAL A 40 11.47 -17.33 0.23
CA VAL A 40 12.36 -16.67 -0.76
C VAL A 40 12.76 -15.28 -0.28
N ARG A 41 11.81 -14.35 -0.21
CA ARG A 41 12.04 -12.98 0.23
C ARG A 41 10.77 -12.40 0.85
N PRO A 42 10.77 -11.98 2.13
CA PRO A 42 11.93 -11.91 3.03
C PRO A 42 12.58 -13.24 3.40
N GLY A 43 11.86 -14.35 3.29
CA GLY A 43 12.36 -15.69 3.62
C GLY A 43 12.38 -15.96 5.13
N LYS A 44 13.07 -17.03 5.54
CA LYS A 44 13.28 -17.41 6.95
C LYS A 44 11.98 -17.59 7.75
N GLY A 45 10.93 -18.11 7.11
CA GLY A 45 9.63 -18.33 7.75
C GLY A 45 8.87 -17.03 8.04
N PHE A 46 9.23 -15.92 7.41
CA PHE A 46 8.51 -14.66 7.55
C PHE A 46 7.04 -14.83 7.18
N LYS A 47 6.15 -14.31 8.02
CA LYS A 47 4.71 -14.26 7.79
C LYS A 47 4.19 -12.86 8.08
N PRO A 48 3.43 -12.22 7.17
CA PRO A 48 2.67 -11.03 7.49
C PRO A 48 1.75 -11.28 8.69
N ASN A 49 1.69 -10.36 9.64
CA ASN A 49 0.73 -10.41 10.77
C ASN A 49 -0.49 -9.50 10.53
N PHE A 50 -0.74 -9.20 9.26
CA PHE A 50 -1.84 -8.38 8.76
C PHE A 50 -2.40 -9.03 7.48
N PRO A 51 -3.66 -8.74 7.12
CA PRO A 51 -4.28 -9.36 5.95
C PRO A 51 -3.59 -8.93 4.64
N LEU A 52 -3.37 -9.92 3.78
CA LEU A 52 -3.10 -9.71 2.36
C LEU A 52 -4.37 -10.04 1.57
N PHE A 53 -4.76 -9.13 0.70
CA PHE A 53 -5.91 -9.30 -0.18
C PHE A 53 -5.51 -10.01 -1.48
N GLN A 54 -6.51 -10.35 -2.29
CA GLN A 54 -6.25 -10.85 -3.64
C GLN A 54 -5.47 -9.82 -4.45
N LYS A 55 -4.56 -10.31 -5.28
CA LYS A 55 -3.79 -9.49 -6.21
C LYS A 55 -4.74 -8.63 -7.07
N THR A 56 -4.46 -7.34 -7.14
CA THR A 56 -5.34 -6.37 -7.82
C THR A 56 -4.53 -5.32 -8.57
N ASP A 57 -5.15 -4.76 -9.62
CA ASP A 57 -4.65 -3.58 -10.28
C ASP A 57 -4.99 -2.33 -9.44
N VAL A 58 -4.04 -1.40 -9.38
CA VAL A 58 -4.15 -0.15 -8.60
C VAL A 58 -4.16 1.09 -9.48
N ASN A 59 -3.78 0.93 -10.76
CA ASN A 59 -3.78 1.95 -11.79
C ASN A 59 -4.42 1.46 -13.10
N GLY A 60 -4.77 2.41 -13.96
CA GLY A 60 -5.25 2.15 -15.32
C GLY A 60 -6.70 1.68 -15.37
N LYS A 61 -7.14 1.25 -16.56
CA LYS A 61 -8.57 1.00 -16.85
C LYS A 61 -9.23 -0.04 -15.94
N LYS A 62 -8.46 -0.98 -15.39
CA LYS A 62 -8.95 -2.10 -14.56
C LYS A 62 -8.66 -1.90 -13.07
N GLU A 63 -8.25 -0.70 -12.66
CA GLU A 63 -7.94 -0.44 -11.26
C GLU A 63 -9.12 -0.73 -10.34
N ASN A 64 -8.82 -1.21 -9.15
CA ASN A 64 -9.82 -1.42 -8.12
C ASN A 64 -10.40 -0.08 -7.65
N GLY A 65 -11.73 -0.01 -7.49
CA GLY A 65 -12.43 1.21 -7.08
C GLY A 65 -11.95 1.78 -5.73
N LEU A 66 -11.41 0.94 -4.85
CA LEU A 66 -10.73 1.41 -3.63
C LEU A 66 -9.56 2.33 -3.97
N PHE A 67 -8.68 1.94 -4.90
CA PHE A 67 -7.53 2.76 -5.27
C PHE A 67 -7.94 4.00 -6.07
N THR A 68 -9.02 3.95 -6.85
CA THR A 68 -9.63 5.17 -7.42
C THR A 68 -10.03 6.15 -6.34
N TYR A 69 -10.72 5.67 -5.29
CA TYR A 69 -11.13 6.48 -4.14
C TYR A 69 -9.91 7.03 -3.37
N LEU A 70 -8.91 6.20 -3.06
CA LEU A 70 -7.72 6.64 -2.34
C LEU A 70 -6.94 7.73 -3.11
N LYS A 71 -6.75 7.53 -4.43
CA LYS A 71 -6.02 8.46 -5.29
C LYS A 71 -6.75 9.79 -5.52
N SER A 72 -8.08 9.84 -5.36
CA SER A 72 -8.85 11.07 -5.52
C SER A 72 -8.79 11.98 -4.30
N TYR A 73 -8.60 11.43 -3.10
CA TYR A 73 -8.47 12.22 -1.86
C TYR A 73 -7.05 12.70 -1.59
N CYS A 74 -6.05 11.90 -1.95
CA CYS A 74 -4.65 12.22 -1.72
C CYS A 74 -3.87 12.21 -3.05
N PRO A 75 -3.58 13.39 -3.62
CA PRO A 75 -2.74 13.51 -4.81
C PRO A 75 -1.38 12.85 -4.64
N SER A 76 -0.75 12.49 -5.75
CA SER A 76 0.56 11.81 -5.70
C SER A 76 1.61 12.68 -4.98
N PRO A 77 2.37 12.12 -4.01
CA PRO A 77 3.47 12.83 -3.36
C PRO A 77 4.68 13.04 -4.29
N LYS A 78 4.68 12.40 -5.46
CA LYS A 78 5.69 12.57 -6.52
C LYS A 78 5.00 12.95 -7.83
N GLN A 79 5.44 14.05 -8.45
CA GLN A 79 4.86 14.49 -9.72
C GLN A 79 5.27 13.59 -10.88
N ASP A 80 6.53 13.18 -10.93
CA ASP A 80 7.04 12.39 -12.05
C ASP A 80 6.84 10.88 -11.87
N PHE A 81 6.83 10.18 -13.00
CA PHE A 81 6.93 8.73 -13.06
C PHE A 81 8.39 8.34 -13.27
N ALA A 82 8.90 7.46 -12.42
CA ALA A 82 10.17 6.78 -12.67
C ALA A 82 9.93 5.52 -13.50
N PHE A 83 10.84 5.22 -14.44
CA PHE A 83 10.85 3.98 -15.22
C PHE A 83 9.51 3.68 -15.91
N VAL A 84 9.00 4.62 -16.71
CA VAL A 84 7.69 4.49 -17.39
C VAL A 84 7.59 3.20 -18.21
N GLU A 85 8.70 2.75 -18.79
CA GLU A 85 8.84 1.50 -19.54
C GLU A 85 8.62 0.24 -18.68
N ARG A 86 8.72 0.37 -17.35
CA ARG A 86 8.49 -0.70 -16.36
C ARG A 86 7.09 -0.64 -15.75
N LEU A 87 6.22 0.25 -16.24
CA LEU A 87 4.84 0.38 -15.78
C LEU A 87 3.90 -0.38 -16.72
N HIS A 88 3.30 -1.45 -16.20
CA HIS A 88 2.50 -2.39 -16.96
C HIS A 88 0.99 -2.10 -16.82
N TYR A 89 0.57 -0.90 -17.18
CA TYR A 89 -0.85 -0.50 -17.20
C TYR A 89 -1.10 0.69 -18.13
N LYS A 90 -2.35 0.85 -18.56
CA LYS A 90 -2.84 2.01 -19.34
C LYS A 90 -4.33 2.28 -19.03
N PRO A 91 -4.84 3.51 -19.24
CA PRO A 91 -4.07 4.74 -19.47
C PRO A 91 -3.30 5.17 -18.22
N MET A 92 -2.38 6.13 -18.37
CA MET A 92 -1.70 6.77 -17.24
C MET A 92 -2.41 8.05 -16.84
N SER A 93 -2.42 8.35 -15.54
CA SER A 93 -3.04 9.53 -14.94
C SER A 93 -2.10 10.19 -13.93
N ALA A 94 -2.18 11.51 -13.78
CA ALA A 94 -1.30 12.28 -12.90
C ALA A 94 -1.27 11.76 -11.45
N ASN A 95 -2.37 11.21 -10.94
CA ASN A 95 -2.46 10.75 -9.55
C ASN A 95 -2.16 9.26 -9.35
N ASP A 96 -1.73 8.52 -10.38
CA ASP A 96 -1.44 7.09 -10.27
C ASP A 96 -0.41 6.77 -9.18
N ILE A 97 -0.50 5.56 -8.63
CA ILE A 97 0.53 5.04 -7.74
C ILE A 97 1.83 4.89 -8.53
N ARG A 98 2.93 5.36 -7.98
CA ARG A 98 4.21 5.49 -8.70
C ARG A 98 5.01 4.20 -8.68
N TRP A 99 4.95 3.44 -7.59
CA TRP A 99 5.67 2.17 -7.46
C TRP A 99 5.12 1.29 -6.35
N ASN A 100 5.69 0.10 -6.20
CA ASN A 100 5.45 -0.79 -5.06
C ASN A 100 5.67 -0.06 -3.73
N PHE A 101 4.92 -0.46 -2.69
CA PHE A 101 5.00 0.08 -1.33
C PHE A 101 4.66 1.57 -1.18
N GLU A 102 3.83 2.15 -2.04
CA GLU A 102 3.16 3.41 -1.70
C GLU A 102 2.12 3.17 -0.59
N LYS A 103 1.94 4.11 0.33
CA LYS A 103 1.05 3.93 1.50
C LYS A 103 -0.02 5.02 1.54
N PHE A 104 -1.21 4.65 2.00
CA PHE A 104 -2.27 5.58 2.36
C PHE A 104 -2.57 5.41 3.84
N LEU A 105 -2.78 6.51 4.54
CA LEU A 105 -3.26 6.52 5.91
C LEU A 105 -4.72 6.99 5.91
N ILE A 106 -5.57 6.18 6.53
CA ILE A 106 -7.02 6.36 6.58
C ILE A 106 -7.40 6.54 8.05
N ASN A 107 -8.21 7.55 8.34
CA ASN A 107 -8.67 7.80 9.71
C ASN A 107 -9.83 6.87 10.11
N ARG A 108 -10.26 6.93 11.38
CA ARG A 108 -11.36 6.11 11.91
C ARG A 108 -12.71 6.33 11.20
N LYS A 109 -12.89 7.48 10.55
CA LYS A 109 -14.09 7.81 9.76
C LYS A 109 -14.03 7.25 8.32
N GLY A 110 -13.00 6.47 8.00
CA GLY A 110 -12.80 5.88 6.67
C GLY A 110 -12.28 6.87 5.62
N LYS A 111 -11.90 8.09 6.00
CA LYS A 111 -11.40 9.10 5.08
C LYS A 111 -9.88 8.98 4.91
N PRO A 112 -9.34 8.94 3.67
CA PRO A 112 -7.91 9.04 3.43
C PRO A 112 -7.42 10.43 3.85
N VAL A 113 -6.39 10.48 4.70
CA VAL A 113 -5.85 11.73 5.23
C VAL A 113 -4.44 12.02 4.76
N MET A 114 -3.64 10.97 4.49
CA MET A 114 -2.27 11.13 3.99
C MET A 114 -1.87 10.02 3.02
N ARG A 115 -0.93 10.34 2.14
CA ARG A 115 -0.34 9.44 1.15
C ARG A 115 1.18 9.59 1.16
N PHE A 116 1.88 8.47 1.26
CA PHE A 116 3.32 8.41 1.44
C PHE A 116 3.98 7.68 0.26
N ALA A 117 5.02 8.28 -0.31
CA ALA A 117 5.78 7.69 -1.39
C ALA A 117 6.46 6.38 -0.97
N THR A 118 6.83 5.54 -1.94
CA THR A 118 7.55 4.28 -1.72
C THR A 118 8.74 4.38 -0.76
N ALA A 119 9.54 5.44 -0.88
CA ALA A 119 10.78 5.62 -0.11
C ALA A 119 10.53 5.94 1.37
N VAL A 120 9.36 6.44 1.75
CA VAL A 120 9.02 6.72 3.16
C VAL A 120 8.97 5.39 3.91
N LEU A 121 9.84 5.25 4.89
CA LEU A 121 9.94 4.05 5.70
C LEU A 121 8.72 3.93 6.63
N PRO A 122 8.29 2.70 6.99
CA PRO A 122 7.17 2.53 7.91
C PRO A 122 7.34 3.30 9.23
N ASP A 123 8.57 3.37 9.76
CA ASP A 123 8.86 4.06 11.02
C ASP A 123 8.61 5.58 10.94
N GLU A 124 8.86 6.18 9.78
CA GLU A 124 8.59 7.61 9.54
C GLU A 124 7.08 7.91 9.51
N ILE A 125 6.23 6.90 9.34
CA ILE A 125 4.77 7.05 9.37
C ILE A 125 4.24 7.00 10.82
N ARG A 126 5.04 6.48 11.77
CA ARG A 126 4.66 6.28 13.17
C ARG A 126 4.08 7.55 13.84
N PRO A 127 4.69 8.74 13.74
CA PRO A 127 4.16 9.93 14.41
C PRO A 127 2.75 10.30 13.94
N TYR A 128 2.45 10.07 12.66
CA TYR A 128 1.14 10.33 12.08
C TYR A 128 0.08 9.32 12.55
N ILE A 129 0.47 8.06 12.76
CA ILE A 129 -0.41 7.04 13.34
C ILE A 129 -0.75 7.42 14.78
N VAL A 130 0.25 7.78 15.59
CA VAL A 130 0.05 8.21 16.99
C VAL A 130 -0.91 9.40 17.04
N HIS A 131 -0.67 10.41 16.20
CA HIS A 131 -1.53 11.60 16.13
C HIS A 131 -3.01 11.23 15.87
N LEU A 132 -3.29 10.39 14.86
CA LEU A 132 -4.67 9.97 14.55
C LEU A 132 -5.31 9.05 15.61
N LEU A 133 -4.51 8.37 16.43
CA LEU A 133 -5.01 7.56 17.54
C LEU A 133 -5.33 8.42 18.77
N GLU A 134 -4.64 9.55 18.94
CA GLU A 134 -4.81 10.49 20.04
C GLU A 134 -5.87 11.57 19.75
N GLU A 135 -6.16 11.86 18.48
CA GLU A 135 -7.27 12.73 18.07
C GLU A 135 -8.58 12.21 18.69
N LYS A 136 -9.07 12.94 19.71
CA LYS A 136 -10.39 12.71 20.27
C LYS A 136 -11.42 13.08 19.23
N GLU A 137 -12.42 12.22 19.04
CA GLU A 137 -13.60 12.57 18.26
C GLU A 137 -14.25 13.80 18.91
N GLU A 138 -14.17 14.96 18.24
CA GLU A 138 -15.06 16.08 18.55
C GLU A 138 -16.48 15.61 18.22
N PHE A 139 -17.29 15.43 19.28
CA PHE A 139 -18.71 15.12 19.24
C PHE A 139 -19.53 16.41 19.14
#